data_AF-A0A7J3XCC6-F1
#
_entry.id   AF-A0A7J3XCC6-F1
#
_cell.length_a   1.000
_cell.length_b   1.000
_cell.length_c   1.000
_cell.angle_alpha   90.00
_cell.angle_beta   90.00
_cell.angle_gamma   90.00
#
_symmetry.space_group_name_H-M   'P 1'
#
loop_
_entity.id
_entity.type
_entity.pdbx_description
1 polymer ?
#
loop_
_entity_poly.entity_id
_entity_poly.type
_entity_poly.pdbx_seq_one_letter_code
_entity_poly.pdbx_strand_id
1 'polypeptide(L)' 'MPACSFRELFRYAYLTRGRYRRVRRELGESLKLSSLARELVQAYLEVVEWGERRVLRLRP' A
#
# COMPACT_ATOMS: atom_id res chain seq x y z
N MET A 1 20.74 14.09 6.89
CA MET A 1 20.07 12.81 6.56
C MET A 1 19.49 12.94 5.17
N PRO A 2 19.74 12.03 4.21
CA PRO A 2 19.16 12.16 2.89
C PRO A 2 17.63 12.05 3.04
N ALA A 3 16.90 12.86 2.29
CA ALA A 3 15.45 12.79 2.26
C ALA A 3 15.05 11.45 1.64
N CYS A 4 14.84 10.42 2.47
CA CYS A 4 14.23 9.17 2.03
C CYS A 4 12.93 9.54 1.34
N SER A 5 12.84 9.27 0.03
CA SER A 5 11.62 9.57 -0.70
C SER A 5 10.48 8.77 -0.06
N PHE A 6 9.30 9.37 0.07
CA PHE A 6 8.12 8.69 0.65
C PHE A 6 7.89 7.30 0.04
N ARG A 7 8.26 7.14 -1.23
CA ARG A 7 8.26 5.88 -1.98
C ARG A 7 9.14 4.79 -1.36
N GLU A 8 10.37 5.13 -0.96
CA GLU A 8 11.30 4.16 -0.33
C GLU A 8 10.78 3.71 1.03
N LEU A 9 10.25 4.66 1.81
CA LEU A 9 9.61 4.38 3.10
C LEU A 9 8.38 3.48 2.93
N PHE A 10 7.51 3.77 1.94
CA PHE A 10 6.35 2.95 1.65
C PHE A 10 6.73 1.54 1.20
N ARG A 11 7.72 1.42 0.29
CA ARG A 11 8.23 0.13 -0.18
C ARG A 11 8.79 -0.69 0.98
N TYR A 12 9.60 -0.07 1.83
CA TYR A 12 10.15 -0.73 3.01
C TYR A 12 9.04 -1.20 3.96
N ALA A 13 8.09 -0.32 4.31
CA ALA A 13 6.97 -0.66 5.19
C ALA A 13 6.06 -1.76 4.59
N TYR A 14 5.84 -1.75 3.28
CA TYR A 14 5.04 -2.76 2.59
C TYR A 14 5.73 -4.14 2.57
N LEU A 15 7.05 -4.17 2.38
CA LEU A 15 7.83 -5.42 2.35
C LEU A 15 8.09 -5.98 3.76
N THR A 16 8.24 -5.11 4.76
CA THR A 16 8.50 -5.49 6.16
C THR A 16 7.24 -5.62 7.00
N ARG A 17 6.04 -5.45 6.42
CA ARG A 17 4.79 -5.66 7.16
C ARG A 17 4.71 -7.10 7.69
N GLY A 18 4.91 -7.26 8.99
CA GLY A 18 4.66 -8.51 9.70
C GLY A 18 3.17 -8.90 9.65
N ARG A 19 2.83 -10.10 10.16
CA ARG A 19 1.45 -10.61 10.23
C ARG A 19 0.49 -9.52 10.72
N TYR A 20 -0.63 -9.35 10.02
CA TYR A 20 -1.67 -8.35 10.26
C TYR A 20 -1.87 -8.07 11.76
N ARG A 21 -1.34 -6.94 12.25
CA ARG A 21 -1.64 -6.46 13.60
C ARG A 21 -3.13 -6.11 13.60
N ARG A 22 -3.95 -6.93 14.26
CA ARG A 22 -5.37 -6.62 14.48
C ARG A 22 -5.46 -5.47 15.47
N VAL A 23 -5.43 -4.26 14.95
CA VAL A 23 -5.78 -3.06 15.72
C VAL A 23 -7.29 -3.00 15.75
N ARG A 24 -7.90 -2.99 16.95
CA ARG A 24 -9.31 -2.61 17.09
C ARG A 24 -9.40 -1.15 16.65
N ARG A 25 -10.03 -0.91 15.50
CA ARG A 25 -10.30 0.42 14.95
C ARG A 25 -11.79 0.65 14.97
N GLU A 26 -12.17 1.89 15.23
CA GLU A 26 -13.55 2.29 15.01
C GLU A 26 -13.89 2.23 13.52
N LEU A 27 -15.18 2.07 13.23
CA LEU A 27 -15.65 1.87 11.86
C LEU A 27 -15.31 3.08 10.98
N GLY A 28 -15.43 4.29 11.52
CA GLY A 28 -15.08 5.53 10.83
C GLY A 28 -13.59 5.65 10.47
N GLU A 29 -12.69 5.22 11.35
CA GLU A 29 -11.25 5.20 11.06
C GLU A 29 -10.90 4.19 9.97
N SER A 30 -11.59 3.05 9.96
CA SER A 30 -11.40 2.01 8.95
C SER A 30 -11.86 2.48 7.57
N LEU A 31 -12.96 3.25 7.51
CA LEU A 31 -13.46 3.87 6.27
C LEU A 31 -12.51 4.97 5.75
N LYS A 32 -11.94 5.79 6.65
CA LYS A 32 -10.93 6.79 6.25
C LYS A 32 -9.67 6.13 5.69
N LEU A 33 -9.19 5.09 6.36
CA LEU A 33 -8.02 4.33 5.90
C LEU A 33 -8.27 3.61 4.57
N SER A 34 -9.46 3.06 4.34
CA SER A 34 -9.78 2.41 3.08
C SER A 34 -9.85 3.42 1.92
N SER A 35 -10.38 4.62 2.17
CA SER A 35 -10.38 5.71 1.18
C SER A 35 -8.96 6.15 0.82
N LEU A 36 -8.14 6.45 1.83
CA LEU A 36 -6.73 6.82 1.64
C LEU A 36 -5.93 5.72 0.94
N ALA A 37 -6.16 4.46 1.30
CA ALA A 37 -5.53 3.33 0.63
C ALA A 37 -5.93 3.25 -0.84
N ARG A 38 -7.19 3.54 -1.19
CA ARG A 38 -7.67 3.50 -2.58
C ARG A 38 -7.00 4.57 -3.44
N GLU A 39 -6.84 5.77 -2.91
CA GLU A 39 -6.12 6.88 -3.57
C GLU A 39 -4.63 6.53 -3.75
N LEU A 40 -3.98 6.04 -2.69
CA LEU A 40 -2.57 5.64 -2.74
C LEU A 40 -2.34 4.45 -3.69
N VAL A 41 -3.25 3.48 -3.74
CA VAL A 41 -3.16 2.34 -4.67
C VAL A 41 -3.14 2.84 -6.11
N GLN A 42 -3.96 3.82 -6.48
CA GLN A 42 -3.95 4.36 -7.85
C GLN A 42 -2.66 5.15 -8.18
N ALA A 43 -2.09 5.82 -7.19
CA ALA A 43 -0.86 6.60 -7.36
C ALA A 43 0.39 5.72 -7.47
N TYR A 44 0.45 4.63 -6.68
CA TYR A 44 1.66 3.84 -6.48
C TYR A 44 1.60 2.44 -7.09
N LEU A 45 0.42 1.92 -7.42
CA LEU A 45 0.25 0.58 -7.96
C LEU A 45 -0.39 0.62 -9.36
N GLU A 46 0.06 -0.29 -10.20
CA GLU A 46 -0.52 -0.61 -11.49
C GLU A 46 -0.94 -2.08 -11.50
N VAL A 47 -2.03 -2.38 -12.20
CA VAL A 47 -2.45 -3.77 -12.44
C VAL A 47 -1.74 -4.24 -13.70
N VAL A 48 -0.92 -5.27 -13.58
CA VAL A 48 -0.23 -5.91 -14.70
C VAL A 48 -0.68 -7.36 -14.83
N GLU A 49 -0.71 -7.85 -16.06
CA GLU A 49 -0.97 -9.26 -16.33
C GLU A 49 0.32 -10.06 -16.21
N TRP A 50 0.29 -11.10 -15.39
CA TRP A 50 1.36 -12.06 -15.21
C TRP A 50 0.82 -13.46 -15.51
N GLY A 51 1.13 -13.95 -16.70
CA GLY A 51 0.51 -15.18 -17.22
C GLY A 51 -1.01 -14.99 -17.30
N GLU A 52 -1.76 -15.90 -16.69
CA GLU A 52 -3.24 -15.85 -16.65
C GLU A 52 -3.81 -15.03 -15.48
N ARG A 53 -2.97 -14.34 -14.70
CA ARG A 53 -3.39 -13.64 -13.47
C ARG A 53 -3.11 -12.16 -13.52
N ARG A 54 -3.99 -11.37 -12.89
CA ARG A 54 -3.79 -9.94 -12.64
C ARG A 54 -3.11 -9.74 -11.30
N VAL A 55 -1.97 -9.06 -11.30
CA VAL A 55 -1.17 -8.76 -10.11
C VAL A 55 -0.91 -7.26 -10.00
N LEU A 56 -0.84 -6.77 -8.76
CA LEU A 56 -0.51 -5.39 -8.47
C LEU A 56 1.01 -5.21 -8.42
N ARG A 57 1.54 -4.33 -9.26
CA ARG A 57 2.95 -3.95 -9.31
C ARG A 57 3.12 -2.51 -8.85
N LEU A 58 4.24 -2.19 -8.20
CA LEU A 58 4.62 -0.81 -7.89
C LEU A 58 5.02 -0.05 -9.14
N ARG A 59 4.47 1.15 -9.33
CA ARG A 59 4.84 2.06 -10.42
C ARG A 59 6.31 2.50 -10.31
N PRO A 60 7.01 2.63 -11.45
CA PRO A 60 8.43 3.00 -11.51
C PRO A 60 8.70 4.44 -11.07
#